data_AF-A0A142LK89-F1
#
_entry.id   AF-A0A142LK89-F1
#
_cell.length_a   1.000
_cell.length_b   1.000
_cell.length_c   1.000
_cell.angle_alpha   90.00
_cell.angle_beta   90.00
_cell.angle_gamma   90.00
#
_symmetry.space_group_name_H-M   'P 1'
#
loop_
_entity.id
_entity.type
_entity.pdbx_description
1 polymer ?
#
loop_
_entity_poly.entity_id
_entity_poly.type
_entity_poly.pdbx_seq_one_letter_code
_entity_poly.pdbx_strand_id
1 'polypeptide(L)'
;MQSTVELAAASKAPPVVHITLNAEDGDQHNAFDTHWNQLKFHGPVLARLANGLAAFRAGMQEIGRWDDTLVFTYDEFGRSPKENAEGGTHHGWSSVHLVLAAG
;
A
#
# COMPACT_ATOMS: atom_id res chain seq x y z
N MET A 1 -0.55 -6.84 -22.46
CA MET A 1 -0.01 -5.85 -23.43
C MET A 1 -1.11 -5.05 -24.11
N GLN A 2 -2.17 -5.68 -24.63
CA GLN A 2 -3.27 -4.97 -25.32
C GLN A 2 -3.96 -3.93 -24.43
N SER A 3 -4.30 -4.29 -23.18
CA SER A 3 -4.87 -3.38 -22.18
C SER A 3 -3.96 -2.21 -21.77
N THR A 4 -2.64 -2.41 -21.79
CA THR A 4 -1.67 -1.32 -21.52
C THR A 4 -1.63 -0.30 -22.67
N VAL A 5 -1.70 -0.79 -23.92
CA VAL A 5 -1.76 0.07 -25.12
C VAL A 5 -3.10 0.79 -25.20
N GLU A 6 -4.21 0.12 -24.88
CA GLU A 6 -5.54 0.74 -24.82
C GLU A 6 -5.62 1.81 -23.73
N LEU A 7 -5.00 1.61 -22.56
CA LEU A 7 -4.94 2.64 -21.52
C LEU A 7 -4.09 3.84 -21.94
N ALA A 8 -2.98 3.61 -22.64
CA ALA A 8 -2.13 4.67 -23.18
C ALA A 8 -2.77 5.42 -24.36
N ALA A 9 -3.60 4.73 -25.15
CA ALA A 9 -4.33 5.28 -26.29
C ALA A 9 -5.69 5.89 -25.91
N ALA A 10 -6.22 5.53 -24.73
CA ALA A 10 -7.44 6.12 -24.20
C ALA A 10 -7.19 7.60 -23.94
N SER A 11 -7.83 8.45 -24.73
CA SER A 11 -7.79 9.91 -24.62
C SER A 11 -8.43 10.47 -23.32
N LYS A 12 -8.68 9.61 -22.33
CA LYS A 12 -9.16 9.94 -20.99
C LYS A 12 -8.32 9.18 -19.96
N ALA A 13 -7.60 9.92 -19.12
CA ALA A 13 -6.89 9.34 -17.99
C ALA A 13 -7.89 8.64 -17.05
N PRO A 14 -7.57 7.44 -16.55
CA PRO A 14 -8.39 6.81 -15.52
C PRO A 14 -8.43 7.72 -14.28
N PRO A 15 -9.57 7.83 -13.57
CA PRO A 15 -9.62 8.53 -12.30
C PRO A 15 -8.63 7.92 -11.31
N VAL A 16 -7.74 8.75 -10.75
CA VAL A 16 -6.78 8.32 -9.72
C VAL A 16 -7.23 8.88 -8.38
N VAL A 17 -7.43 8.00 -7.40
CA VAL A 17 -7.65 8.37 -6.00
C VAL A 17 -6.40 8.03 -5.22
N HIS A 18 -5.75 9.04 -4.66
CA HIS A 18 -4.56 8.88 -3.81
C HIS A 18 -4.97 8.99 -2.34
N ILE A 19 -4.64 7.97 -1.56
CA ILE A 19 -4.86 7.92 -0.11
C ILE A 19 -3.51 7.76 0.58
N THR A 20 -3.18 8.69 1.48
CA THR A 20 -2.00 8.60 2.35
C THR A 20 -2.41 8.03 3.70
N LEU A 21 -1.64 7.06 4.21
CA LEU A 21 -1.89 6.45 5.51
C LEU A 21 -0.87 6.93 6.53
N ASN A 22 -1.36 7.42 7.67
CA ASN A 22 -0.54 7.84 8.81
C ASN A 22 -0.85 6.98 10.05
N ALA A 23 -0.12 7.19 11.16
CA ALA A 23 -0.52 6.65 12.46
C ALA A 23 -1.93 7.15 12.82
N GLU A 24 -2.76 6.29 13.43
CA GLU A 24 -4.13 6.66 13.84
C GLU A 24 -4.15 7.50 15.12
N ASP A 25 -3.18 7.27 15.99
CA ASP A 25 -3.06 7.87 17.32
C ASP A 25 -2.01 8.99 17.36
N GLY A 26 -1.37 9.30 16.23
CA GLY A 26 -0.26 10.25 16.15
C GLY A 26 1.06 9.70 16.71
N ASP A 27 1.10 8.47 17.21
CA ASP A 27 2.35 7.83 17.64
C ASP A 27 3.11 7.30 16.41
N GLN A 28 4.27 7.87 16.14
CA GLN A 28 5.11 7.49 15.01
C GLN A 28 5.59 6.03 15.09
N HIS A 29 5.65 5.44 16.29
CA HIS A 29 5.97 4.01 16.42
C HIS A 29 4.89 3.13 15.76
N ASN A 30 3.64 3.59 15.73
CA ASN A 30 2.49 2.92 15.12
C ASN A 30 2.23 3.41 13.68
N ALA A 31 3.24 4.02 13.03
CA ALA A 31 3.20 4.42 11.61
C ALA A 31 3.91 3.39 10.71
N PHE A 32 3.70 3.52 9.40
CA PHE A 32 4.42 2.71 8.40
C PHE A 32 5.93 3.00 8.38
N ASP A 33 6.33 4.25 8.68
CA ASP A 33 7.72 4.68 8.78
C ASP A 33 8.34 4.42 10.18
N THR A 34 7.86 3.43 10.93
CA THR A 34 8.48 3.07 12.21
C THR A 34 9.87 2.46 12.01
N HIS A 35 10.87 2.92 12.76
CA HIS A 35 12.27 2.44 12.72
C HIS A 35 12.66 1.62 13.95
N TRP A 36 11.72 1.39 14.87
CA TRP A 36 11.99 0.80 16.18
C TRP A 36 11.14 -0.44 16.40
N ASN A 37 11.74 -1.52 16.89
CA ASN A 37 11.07 -2.76 17.28
C ASN A 37 9.93 -3.16 16.32
N GLN A 38 10.25 -3.23 15.02
CA GLN A 38 9.26 -3.39 13.96
C GLN A 38 8.44 -4.66 14.12
N LEU A 39 9.03 -5.72 14.70
CA LEU A 39 8.31 -6.95 15.02
C LEU A 39 7.10 -6.69 15.94
N LYS A 40 7.23 -5.76 16.90
CA LYS A 40 6.15 -5.39 17.82
C LYS A 40 5.14 -4.44 17.17
N PHE A 41 5.62 -3.39 16.49
CA PHE A 41 4.76 -2.27 16.10
C PHE A 41 4.25 -2.33 14.66
N HIS A 42 4.97 -2.97 13.74
CA HIS A 42 4.63 -2.94 12.32
C HIS A 42 3.48 -3.90 11.96
N GLY A 43 3.35 -5.02 12.67
CA GLY A 43 2.28 -6.01 12.47
C GLY A 43 0.86 -5.43 12.55
N PRO A 44 0.51 -4.70 13.64
CA PRO A 44 -0.79 -4.04 13.75
C PRO A 44 -1.10 -3.07 12.59
N VAL A 45 -0.10 -2.32 12.13
CA VAL A 45 -0.24 -1.35 11.02
C VAL A 45 -0.50 -2.07 9.70
N LEU A 46 0.18 -3.19 9.44
CA LEU A 46 -0.07 -4.04 8.26
C LEU A 46 -1.44 -4.72 8.32
N ALA A 47 -1.90 -5.16 9.50
CA ALA A 47 -3.23 -5.73 9.67
C ALA A 47 -4.33 -4.70 9.34
N ARG A 48 -4.13 -3.45 9.74
CA ARG A 48 -5.04 -2.35 9.36
C ARG A 48 -5.08 -2.12 7.86
N LEU A 49 -3.91 -2.10 7.19
CA LEU A 49 -3.85 -2.02 5.73
C LEU A 49 -4.62 -3.18 5.07
N ALA A 50 -4.39 -4.41 5.52
CA ALA A 50 -5.05 -5.60 4.99
C ALA A 50 -6.58 -5.52 5.14
N ASN A 51 -7.08 -5.11 6.32
CA ASN A 51 -8.50 -4.95 6.57
C ASN A 51 -9.11 -3.84 5.69
N GLY A 52 -8.41 -2.71 5.53
CA GLY A 52 -8.85 -1.61 4.66
C GLY A 52 -8.94 -2.04 3.19
N LEU A 53 -7.93 -2.76 2.68
CA LEU A 53 -7.93 -3.29 1.32
C LEU A 53 -9.05 -4.32 1.10
N ALA A 54 -9.30 -5.19 2.08
CA ALA A 54 -10.40 -6.16 2.03
C ALA A 54 -11.77 -5.47 2.00
N ALA A 55 -11.98 -4.47 2.85
CA ALA A 55 -13.22 -3.68 2.88
C ALA A 55 -13.42 -2.88 1.58
N PHE A 56 -12.35 -2.26 1.06
CA PHE A 56 -12.40 -1.55 -0.22
C PHE A 56 -12.79 -2.48 -1.37
N ARG A 57 -12.15 -3.65 -1.46
CA ARG A 57 -12.51 -4.68 -2.45
C ARG A 57 -13.98 -5.06 -2.34
N ALA A 58 -14.46 -5.36 -1.13
CA ALA A 58 -15.86 -5.74 -0.92
C ALA A 58 -16.83 -4.64 -1.38
N GLY A 59 -16.56 -3.38 -1.02
CA GLY A 59 -17.38 -2.24 -1.47
C GLY A 59 -17.36 -2.04 -2.99
N MET A 60 -16.19 -2.21 -3.63
CA MET A 60 -16.09 -2.13 -5.10
C MET A 60 -16.81 -3.28 -5.81
N GLN A 61 -16.86 -4.47 -5.21
CA GLN A 61 -17.65 -5.59 -5.71
C GLN A 61 -19.16 -5.31 -5.58
N GLU A 62 -19.60 -4.74 -4.47
CA GLU A 62 -21.01 -4.38 -4.23
C GLU A 62 -21.55 -3.41 -5.28
N ILE A 63 -20.74 -2.44 -5.72
CA ILE A 63 -21.13 -1.48 -6.76
C ILE A 63 -20.78 -1.95 -8.19
N GLY A 64 -20.30 -3.18 -8.36
CA GLY A 64 -19.98 -3.77 -9.67
C GLY A 64 -18.81 -3.10 -10.40
N ARG A 65 -17.83 -2.54 -9.67
CA ARG A 65 -16.69 -1.81 -10.26
C ARG A 65 -15.33 -2.46 -10.01
N TRP A 66 -15.27 -3.57 -9.28
CA TRP A 66 -14.00 -4.24 -8.96
C TRP A 66 -13.20 -4.65 -10.21
N ASP A 67 -13.86 -5.15 -11.25
CA ASP A 67 -13.21 -5.64 -12.47
C ASP A 67 -12.51 -4.52 -13.27
N ASP A 68 -12.94 -3.27 -13.07
CA ASP A 68 -12.34 -2.08 -13.68
C ASP A 68 -11.38 -1.34 -12.71
N THR A 69 -11.00 -1.96 -11.60
CA THR A 69 -10.23 -1.31 -10.52
C THR A 69 -8.86 -1.96 -10.35
N LEU A 70 -7.82 -1.12 -10.39
CA LEU A 70 -6.46 -1.49 -10.00
C LEU A 70 -6.11 -0.77 -8.70
N VAL A 71 -5.66 -1.53 -7.70
CA VAL A 71 -5.08 -0.99 -6.48
C VAL A 71 -3.59 -1.33 -6.46
N PHE A 72 -2.76 -0.35 -6.14
CA PHE A 72 -1.33 -0.55 -5.92
C PHE A 72 -0.89 0.25 -4.70
N THR A 73 0.07 -0.28 -3.95
CA THR A 73 0.78 0.50 -2.92
C THR A 73 2.01 1.15 -3.51
N TYR A 74 2.37 2.32 -2.99
CA TYR A 74 3.63 3.01 -3.29
C TYR A 74 4.25 3.48 -1.98
N ASP A 75 5.58 3.47 -1.93
CA ASP A 75 6.37 3.99 -0.82
C ASP A 75 7.44 4.92 -1.40
N GLU A 76 7.71 6.04 -0.72
CA GLU A 76 8.70 7.03 -1.14
C GLU A 76 10.13 6.48 -0.95
N PHE A 77 10.29 5.51 -0.06
CA PHE A 77 11.55 4.86 0.24
C PHE A 77 11.37 3.34 0.40
N GLY A 78 12.46 2.60 0.18
CA GLY A 78 12.53 1.19 0.54
C GLY A 78 13.03 1.00 1.98
N ARG A 79 13.23 -0.26 2.37
CA ARG A 79 13.86 -0.62 3.65
C ARG A 79 15.26 -1.20 3.42
N SER A 80 16.16 -0.94 4.35
CA SER A 80 17.44 -1.65 4.46
C SER A 80 17.17 -3.12 4.83
N PRO A 81 17.84 -4.09 4.19
CA PRO A 81 17.72 -5.50 4.59
C PRO A 81 18.37 -5.79 5.95
N LYS A 82 19.22 -4.90 6.46
CA LYS A 82 19.90 -5.05 7.76
C LYS A 82 19.12 -4.35 8.87
N GLU A 83 18.87 -5.09 9.95
CA GLU A 83 18.30 -4.56 11.19
C GLU A 83 19.23 -3.49 11.83
N ASN A 84 18.63 -2.42 12.35
CA ASN A 84 19.31 -1.35 13.08
C ASN A 84 19.46 -1.70 14.58
N ALA A 85 20.07 -0.79 15.35
CA ALA A 85 20.34 -1.03 16.77
C ALA A 85 19.06 -1.08 17.63
N GLU A 86 17.95 -0.62 17.09
CA GLU A 86 16.66 -0.45 17.76
C GLU A 86 15.66 -1.58 17.44
N GLY A 87 16.08 -2.64 16.76
CA GLY A 87 15.21 -3.76 16.38
C GLY A 87 14.22 -3.42 15.25
N GLY A 88 14.55 -2.45 14.41
CA GLY A 88 13.84 -2.11 13.19
C GLY A 88 14.79 -1.99 11.99
N THR A 89 14.39 -1.26 10.96
CA THR A 89 15.21 -1.08 9.74
C THR A 89 15.18 0.38 9.31
N HIS A 90 16.33 0.90 8.87
CA HIS A 90 16.40 2.20 8.23
C HIS A 90 15.81 2.18 6.82
N HIS A 91 15.71 3.36 6.21
CA HIS A 91 15.41 3.50 4.79
C HIS A 91 16.49 2.79 3.95
N GLY A 92 16.10 2.39 2.74
CA GLY A 92 16.96 1.74 1.76
C GLY A 92 16.34 1.80 0.37
N TRP A 93 16.90 1.04 -0.58
CA TRP A 93 16.45 1.05 -1.98
C TRP A 93 15.52 -0.12 -2.32
N SER A 94 15.36 -1.09 -1.42
CA SER A 94 14.49 -2.25 -1.65
C SER A 94 13.08 -1.95 -1.15
N SER A 95 12.09 -1.91 -2.05
CA SER A 95 10.68 -1.74 -1.68
C SER A 95 9.83 -2.91 -2.17
N VAL A 96 8.65 -3.07 -1.59
CA VAL A 96 7.66 -4.07 -1.96
C VAL A 96 6.35 -3.36 -2.25
N HIS A 97 5.81 -3.58 -3.44
CA HIS A 97 4.49 -3.08 -3.82
C HIS A 97 3.49 -4.23 -3.78
N LEU A 98 2.35 -3.99 -3.13
CA LEU A 98 1.18 -4.86 -3.21
C LEU A 98 0.29 -4.37 -4.34
N VAL A 99 -0.18 -5.31 -5.15
CA VAL A 99 -1.09 -5.02 -6.26
C VAL A 99 -2.33 -5.91 -6.11
N LEU A 100 -3.51 -5.30 -6.18
CA LEU A 100 -4.79 -6.01 -6.20
C LEU A 100 -5.56 -5.61 -7.46
N ALA A 101 -6.13 -6.61 -8.12
CA ALA A 101 -7.00 -6.46 -9.28
C ALA A 101 -8.00 -7.62 -9.29
N ALA A 102 -8.98 -7.56 -10.19
CA ALA A 102 -9.72 -8.75 -10.59
C ALA A 102 -8.79 -9.78 -11.25
N GLY A 103 -9.10 -11.07 -11.07
CA GLY A 103 -8.36 -12.19 -11.63
C GLY A 103 -8.65 -12.41 -13.11
#